data_AF-A0A0B8PHP8-F1
#
_entry.id   AF-A0A0B8PHP8-F1
#
_cell.length_a   1.000
_cell.length_b   1.000
_cell.length_c   1.000
_cell.angle_alpha   90.00
_cell.angle_beta   90.00
_cell.angle_gamma   90.00
#
_symmetry.space_group_name_H-M   'P 1'
#
loop_
_entity.id
_entity.type
_entity.pdbx_description
1 polymer ?
#
loop_
_entity_poly.entity_id
_entity_poly.type
_entity_poly.pdbx_seq_one_letter_code
_entity_poly.pdbx_strand_id
1 'polypeptide(L)'
;MLDGLLEMSTVPVINGLDTRFHPTQMLADLFTIREHITDGRKLSDLTLAFMGDATDVCRSLMLTCAKYGMGFKQIGPKKYHMEQEWINMALDFCEESGGTIEITDNVERISECDVVYGDSFYWVTQMDEKEERLAAFMPDYVITEELMAKARPGAMLLHCLPANDKEEVTRGALESEYSVAFDEAENRLTAQMAILVYFTHKDAVIPSQATIKHHEEKISRFLQTL
;
A
#
# COMPACT_ATOMS: atom_id res chain seq x y z
N MET A 1 14.20 6.31 -15.29
CA MET A 1 13.56 6.66 -14.00
C MET A 1 12.22 7.29 -14.28
N LEU A 2 11.25 7.10 -13.39
CA LEU A 2 9.89 7.61 -13.52
C LEU A 2 9.86 9.14 -13.75
N ASP A 3 10.74 9.88 -13.08
CA ASP A 3 10.81 11.35 -13.17
C ASP A 3 11.10 11.83 -14.61
N GLY A 4 11.99 11.15 -15.34
CA GLY A 4 12.25 11.46 -16.75
C GLY A 4 11.07 11.12 -17.68
N LEU A 5 10.26 10.09 -17.34
CA LEU A 5 9.03 9.80 -18.07
C LEU A 5 7.98 10.88 -17.81
N LEU A 6 7.85 11.36 -16.57
CA LEU A 6 6.95 12.44 -16.18
C LEU A 6 7.25 13.74 -16.94
N GLU A 7 8.52 14.16 -17.01
CA GLU A 7 8.94 15.39 -17.69
C GLU A 7 8.65 15.39 -19.19
N MET A 8 8.70 14.21 -19.83
CA MET A 8 8.58 14.06 -21.27
C MET A 8 7.18 13.63 -21.73
N SER A 9 6.30 13.25 -20.81
CA SER A 9 4.98 12.71 -21.14
C SER A 9 3.98 13.83 -21.45
N THR A 10 3.16 13.59 -22.47
CA THR A 10 2.01 14.43 -22.83
C THR A 10 0.68 13.85 -22.34
N VAL A 11 0.75 12.71 -21.63
CA VAL A 11 -0.40 11.99 -21.05
C VAL A 11 -0.13 11.71 -19.56
N PRO A 12 -1.17 11.43 -18.75
CA PRO A 12 -0.98 11.06 -17.35
C PRO A 12 -0.03 9.87 -17.18
N VAL A 13 0.89 9.95 -16.21
CA VAL A 13 1.80 8.87 -15.84
C VAL A 13 1.42 8.38 -14.44
N ILE A 14 1.18 7.08 -14.31
CA ILE A 14 0.78 6.45 -13.05
C ILE A 14 1.95 5.62 -12.53
N ASN A 15 2.38 5.89 -11.30
CA ASN A 15 3.42 5.09 -10.65
C ASN A 15 2.85 3.75 -10.19
N GLY A 16 3.24 2.66 -10.88
CA GLY A 16 2.90 1.30 -10.46
C GLY A 16 3.65 0.89 -9.19
N LEU A 17 4.94 1.20 -9.10
CA LEU A 17 5.86 0.97 -7.99
C LEU A 17 7.20 1.64 -8.35
N ASP A 18 7.82 2.38 -7.42
CA ASP A 18 9.22 2.77 -7.51
C ASP A 18 9.92 2.61 -6.15
N THR A 19 11.23 2.84 -6.08
CA THR A 19 12.01 2.66 -4.84
C THR A 19 11.60 3.57 -3.69
N ARG A 20 10.76 4.58 -3.95
CA ARG A 20 10.29 5.54 -2.96
C ARG A 20 8.86 5.22 -2.53
N PHE A 21 7.99 4.89 -3.48
CA PHE A 21 6.54 4.83 -3.27
C PHE A 21 5.85 3.69 -4.03
N HIS A 22 4.76 3.20 -3.42
CA HIS A 22 3.80 2.29 -4.04
C HIS A 22 2.36 2.84 -3.97
N PRO A 23 2.04 3.95 -4.67
CA PRO A 23 0.78 4.67 -4.45
C PRO A 23 -0.48 3.92 -4.90
N THR A 24 -0.37 2.99 -5.85
CA THR A 24 -1.52 2.18 -6.27
C THR A 24 -1.90 1.12 -5.24
N GLN A 25 -0.94 0.63 -4.45
CA GLN A 25 -1.21 -0.25 -3.31
C GLN A 25 -1.99 0.51 -2.23
N MET A 26 -1.57 1.73 -1.89
CA MET A 26 -2.21 2.53 -0.84
C MET A 26 -3.70 2.76 -1.08
N LEU A 27 -4.10 2.95 -2.34
CA LEU A 27 -5.52 3.12 -2.66
C LEU A 27 -6.30 1.82 -2.46
N ALA A 28 -5.71 0.67 -2.81
CA ALA A 28 -6.31 -0.64 -2.54
C ALA A 28 -6.40 -0.92 -1.05
N ASP A 29 -5.35 -0.62 -0.28
CA ASP A 29 -5.32 -0.81 1.18
C ASP A 29 -6.41 0.02 1.85
N LEU A 30 -6.49 1.32 1.54
CA LEU A 30 -7.53 2.18 2.10
C LEU A 30 -8.94 1.76 1.70
N PHE A 31 -9.11 1.31 0.46
CA PHE A 31 -10.40 0.83 -0.03
C PHE A 31 -10.82 -0.43 0.75
N THR A 32 -9.89 -1.37 0.92
CA THR A 32 -10.10 -2.61 1.68
C THR A 32 -10.40 -2.30 3.14
N ILE A 33 -9.57 -1.52 3.83
CA ILE A 33 -9.81 -1.12 5.23
C ILE A 33 -11.21 -0.52 5.36
N ARG A 34 -11.61 0.37 4.45
CA ARG A 34 -12.93 1.00 4.48
C ARG A 34 -14.08 0.01 4.31
N GLU A 35 -13.93 -1.02 3.48
CA GLU A 35 -14.96 -2.06 3.31
C GLU A 35 -15.15 -2.92 4.57
N HIS A 36 -14.07 -3.15 5.33
CA HIS A 36 -14.11 -3.96 6.54
C HIS A 36 -14.45 -3.18 7.82
N ILE A 37 -14.49 -1.84 7.78
CA ILE A 37 -15.05 -1.04 8.89
C ILE A 37 -16.58 -1.13 8.89
N THR A 38 -17.14 -1.96 9.77
CA THR A 38 -18.59 -2.23 9.84
C THR A 38 -19.29 -1.60 11.05
N ASP A 39 -18.54 -0.98 11.96
CA ASP A 39 -19.02 -0.47 13.25
C ASP A 39 -19.23 1.06 13.28
N GLY A 40 -19.17 1.72 12.12
CA GLY A 40 -19.41 3.15 11.98
C GLY A 40 -18.20 4.05 12.26
N ARG A 41 -17.04 3.47 12.58
CA ARG A 41 -15.77 4.21 12.62
C ARG A 41 -15.41 4.74 11.23
N LYS A 42 -14.55 5.75 11.23
CA LYS A 42 -13.91 6.31 10.02
C LYS A 42 -12.45 5.90 10.01
N LEU A 43 -11.79 6.07 8.87
CA LEU A 43 -10.34 5.85 8.75
C LEU A 43 -9.56 6.62 9.82
N SER A 44 -9.93 7.88 10.08
CA SER A 44 -9.29 8.74 11.09
C SER A 44 -9.41 8.23 12.52
N ASP A 45 -10.31 7.28 12.78
CA ASP A 45 -10.47 6.68 14.11
C ASP A 45 -9.55 5.45 14.30
N LEU A 46 -8.87 5.01 13.24
CA LEU A 46 -8.05 3.81 13.24
C LEU A 46 -6.57 4.11 13.43
N THR A 47 -5.87 3.18 14.08
CA THR A 47 -4.41 3.14 14.14
C THR A 47 -3.88 1.91 13.42
N LEU A 48 -3.00 2.12 12.44
CA LEU A 48 -2.34 1.05 11.67
C LEU A 48 -0.93 0.79 12.22
N ALA A 49 -0.61 -0.47 12.52
CA ALA A 49 0.74 -0.95 12.79
C ALA A 49 1.33 -1.59 11.52
N PHE A 50 2.44 -1.07 11.04
CA PHE A 50 3.30 -1.76 10.09
C PHE A 50 4.39 -2.52 10.85
N MET A 51 4.43 -3.84 10.68
CA MET A 51 5.41 -4.71 11.33
C MET A 51 6.59 -4.95 10.40
N GLY A 52 7.78 -4.47 10.76
CA GLY A 52 9.02 -4.77 10.03
C GLY A 52 9.78 -3.56 9.45
N ASP A 53 10.33 -3.75 8.25
CA ASP A 53 11.29 -2.85 7.59
C ASP A 53 10.65 -1.55 7.09
N ALA A 54 11.46 -0.50 6.91
CA ALA A 54 11.05 0.76 6.28
C ALA A 54 10.99 0.64 4.74
N THR A 55 10.15 -0.28 4.24
CA THR A 55 9.96 -0.50 2.80
C THR A 55 9.26 0.68 2.11
N ASP A 56 9.20 0.66 0.77
CA ASP A 56 8.40 1.62 0.00
C ASP A 56 6.90 1.55 0.35
N VAL A 57 6.38 0.35 0.65
CA VAL A 57 5.02 0.13 1.17
C VAL A 57 4.88 0.76 2.56
N CYS A 58 5.79 0.50 3.50
CA CYS A 58 5.79 1.09 4.85
C CYS A 58 5.74 2.63 4.78
N ARG A 59 6.63 3.21 3.98
CA ARG A 59 6.70 4.66 3.77
C ARG A 59 5.41 5.21 3.14
N SER A 60 4.89 4.53 2.13
CA SER A 60 3.66 4.94 1.46
C SER A 60 2.46 4.87 2.41
N LEU A 61 2.38 3.85 3.26
CA LEU A 61 1.32 3.68 4.26
C LEU A 61 1.42 4.76 5.34
N MET A 62 2.63 5.09 5.80
CA MET A 62 2.85 6.16 6.77
C MET A 62 2.30 7.50 6.24
N LEU A 63 2.70 7.88 5.02
CA LEU A 63 2.25 9.14 4.40
C LEU A 63 0.74 9.12 4.11
N THR A 64 0.20 7.96 3.74
CA THR A 64 -1.23 7.78 3.49
C THR A 64 -2.03 7.92 4.79
N CYS A 65 -1.66 7.21 5.85
CA CYS A 65 -2.27 7.33 7.17
C CYS A 65 -2.22 8.77 7.66
N ALA A 66 -1.08 9.43 7.54
CA ALA A 66 -0.91 10.84 7.87
C ALA A 66 -1.90 11.74 7.09
N LYS A 67 -2.08 11.53 5.79
CA LYS A 67 -3.01 12.31 4.97
C LYS A 67 -4.49 12.10 5.32
N TYR A 68 -4.86 10.90 5.76
CA TYR A 68 -6.25 10.56 6.10
C TYR A 68 -6.59 10.74 7.59
N GLY A 69 -5.66 11.32 8.37
CA GLY A 69 -5.85 11.56 9.80
C GLY A 69 -5.85 10.29 10.64
N MET A 70 -5.26 9.21 10.14
CA MET A 70 -5.13 7.93 10.85
C MET A 70 -3.94 7.98 11.81
N GLY A 71 -3.93 7.09 12.80
CA GLY A 71 -2.73 6.73 13.53
C GLY A 71 -1.86 5.77 12.71
N PHE A 72 -0.55 5.96 12.71
CA PHE A 72 0.41 5.04 12.11
C PHE A 72 1.54 4.70 13.08
N LYS A 73 1.91 3.42 13.13
CA LYS A 73 3.05 2.94 13.88
C LYS A 73 3.93 2.06 13.01
N GLN A 74 5.21 2.41 12.84
CA GLN A 74 6.20 1.42 12.41
C GLN A 74 6.72 0.71 13.66
N ILE A 75 6.57 -0.62 13.70
CA ILE A 75 7.05 -1.49 14.77
C ILE A 75 8.12 -2.40 14.18
N GLY A 76 9.39 -2.07 14.44
CA GLY A 76 10.54 -2.75 13.86
C GLY A 76 11.84 -2.49 14.63
N PRO A 77 12.92 -3.24 14.40
CA PRO A 77 14.21 -2.98 15.03
C PRO A 77 14.75 -1.60 14.65
N LYS A 78 15.38 -0.90 15.60
CA LYS A 78 15.93 0.47 15.42
C LYS A 78 16.81 0.65 14.18
N LYS A 79 17.57 -0.38 13.79
CA LYS A 79 18.43 -0.35 12.60
C LYS A 79 17.64 -0.11 11.30
N TYR A 80 16.37 -0.52 11.27
CA TYR A 80 15.49 -0.51 10.09
C TYR A 80 14.33 0.50 10.25
N HIS A 81 14.45 1.46 11.17
CA HIS A 81 13.48 2.52 11.35
C HIS A 81 13.46 3.48 10.15
N MET A 82 12.28 4.03 9.88
CA MET A 82 12.02 5.02 8.84
C MET A 82 12.99 6.20 8.92
N GLU A 83 13.46 6.67 7.77
CA GLU A 83 14.36 7.81 7.72
C GLU A 83 13.64 9.12 8.13
N GLN A 84 14.35 10.00 8.83
CA GLN A 84 13.77 11.21 9.45
C GLN A 84 13.10 12.15 8.44
N GLU A 85 13.58 12.19 7.19
CA GLU A 85 12.97 13.01 6.14
C GLU A 85 11.51 12.62 5.86
N TRP A 86 11.21 11.32 5.87
CA TRP A 86 9.86 10.81 5.65
C TRP A 86 8.97 11.01 6.87
N ILE A 87 9.53 10.86 8.07
CA ILE A 87 8.84 11.15 9.31
C ILE A 87 8.42 12.63 9.34
N ASN A 88 9.32 13.55 9.01
CA ASN A 88 9.01 14.98 8.98
C ASN A 88 7.88 15.28 7.98
N MET A 89 7.95 14.71 6.77
CA MET A 89 6.89 14.86 5.77
C MET A 89 5.53 14.32 6.27
N ALA A 90 5.53 13.19 6.97
CA ALA A 90 4.30 12.64 7.55
C ALA A 90 3.76 13.55 8.67
N LEU A 91 4.62 14.10 9.52
CA LEU A 91 4.23 15.03 10.58
C LEU A 91 3.61 16.32 10.02
N ASP A 92 4.14 16.87 8.93
CA ASP A 92 3.55 18.02 8.23
C ASP A 92 2.11 17.71 7.76
N PHE A 93 1.86 16.49 7.28
CA PHE A 93 0.51 16.05 6.91
C PHE A 93 -0.40 15.87 8.13
N CYS A 94 0.15 15.43 9.26
CA CYS A 94 -0.59 15.29 10.51
C CYS A 94 -1.02 16.64 11.10
N GLU A 95 -0.29 17.73 10.88
CA GLU A 95 -0.70 19.08 11.30
C GLU A 95 -2.04 19.49 10.68
N GLU A 96 -2.28 19.09 9.42
CA GLU A 96 -3.53 19.38 8.71
C GLU A 96 -4.65 18.37 9.02
N SER A 97 -4.31 17.10 9.19
CA SER A 97 -5.28 15.99 9.25
C SER A 97 -5.67 15.56 10.66
N GLY A 98 -4.84 15.86 11.67
CA GLY A 98 -4.99 15.35 13.04
C GLY A 98 -4.49 13.92 13.26
N GLY A 99 -3.84 13.29 12.28
CA GLY A 99 -3.24 11.97 12.42
C GLY A 99 -2.03 11.95 13.37
N THR A 100 -1.47 10.76 13.63
CA THR A 100 -0.30 10.61 14.51
C THR A 100 0.69 9.58 13.98
N ILE A 101 1.99 9.84 14.13
CA ILE A 101 3.07 8.93 13.71
C ILE A 101 3.89 8.49 14.93
N GLU A 102 4.14 7.19 15.04
CA GLU A 102 5.07 6.61 16.01
C GLU A 102 6.03 5.63 15.31
N ILE A 103 7.33 5.73 15.58
CA ILE A 103 8.33 4.77 15.12
C ILE A 103 8.97 4.15 16.35
N THR A 104 8.94 2.82 16.47
CA THR A 104 9.28 2.13 17.72
C THR A 104 9.83 0.73 17.50
N ASP A 105 10.64 0.25 18.44
CA ASP A 105 11.07 -1.15 18.57
C ASP A 105 10.28 -1.91 19.65
N ASN A 106 9.23 -1.32 20.20
CA ASN A 106 8.38 -1.95 21.19
C ASN A 106 7.18 -2.65 20.56
N VAL A 107 7.26 -3.97 20.43
CA VAL A 107 6.20 -4.83 19.87
C VAL A 107 4.87 -4.69 20.61
N GLU A 108 4.88 -4.39 21.92
CA GLU A 108 3.65 -4.26 22.72
C GLU A 108 2.76 -3.09 22.28
N ARG A 109 3.30 -2.15 21.47
CA ARG A 109 2.51 -1.06 20.88
C ARG A 109 1.44 -1.55 19.90
N ILE A 110 1.52 -2.80 19.43
CA ILE A 110 0.47 -3.42 18.61
C ILE A 110 -0.90 -3.43 19.29
N SER A 111 -0.93 -3.45 20.64
CA SER A 111 -2.16 -3.42 21.44
C SER A 111 -2.99 -2.15 21.27
N GLU A 112 -2.41 -1.11 20.67
CA GLU A 112 -3.08 0.16 20.41
C GLU A 112 -3.64 0.25 18.97
N CYS A 113 -3.52 -0.80 18.16
CA CYS A 113 -3.75 -0.78 16.73
C CYS A 113 -5.01 -1.56 16.30
N ASP A 114 -5.72 -1.02 15.30
CA ASP A 114 -6.92 -1.59 14.68
C ASP A 114 -6.61 -2.31 13.36
N VAL A 115 -5.45 -2.01 12.77
CA VAL A 115 -4.97 -2.62 11.53
C VAL A 115 -3.53 -3.06 11.77
N VAL A 116 -3.19 -4.28 11.40
CA VAL A 116 -1.81 -4.79 11.38
C VAL A 116 -1.45 -5.08 9.94
N TYR A 117 -0.29 -4.60 9.51
CA TYR A 117 0.18 -4.71 8.13
C TYR A 117 1.56 -5.36 8.12
N GLY A 118 1.72 -6.41 7.31
CA GLY A 118 3.00 -7.09 7.08
C GLY A 118 3.58 -6.82 5.69
N ASP A 119 4.90 -6.93 5.59
CA ASP A 119 5.66 -6.94 4.33
C ASP A 119 6.95 -7.73 4.54
N SER A 120 7.56 -8.19 3.45
CA SER A 120 8.77 -8.99 3.47
C SER A 120 9.92 -8.28 4.21
N PHE A 121 10.61 -9.00 5.08
CA PHE A 121 11.77 -8.46 5.81
C PHE A 121 13.01 -8.20 4.94
N TYR A 122 12.99 -8.60 3.67
CA TYR A 122 14.05 -8.34 2.70
C TYR A 122 13.46 -8.34 1.29
N TRP A 123 14.12 -7.63 0.38
CA TRP A 123 13.75 -7.60 -1.04
C TRP A 123 14.73 -8.35 -1.92
N VAL A 124 14.36 -8.55 -3.20
CA VAL A 124 15.23 -9.23 -4.19
C VAL A 124 16.58 -8.54 -4.40
N THR A 125 16.70 -7.27 -4.06
CA THR A 125 17.94 -6.48 -4.10
C THR A 125 18.77 -6.57 -2.82
N GLN A 126 18.26 -7.21 -1.77
CA GLN A 126 18.87 -7.28 -0.43
C GLN A 126 19.20 -8.71 -0.02
N MET A 127 19.34 -9.61 -0.99
CA MET A 127 19.58 -11.04 -0.72
C MET A 127 20.89 -11.28 0.05
N ASP A 128 21.91 -10.43 -0.15
CA ASP A 128 23.18 -10.49 0.59
C ASP A 128 23.03 -10.12 2.07
N GLU A 129 21.94 -9.42 2.44
CA GLU A 129 21.60 -9.03 3.82
C GLU A 129 20.56 -9.94 4.47
N LYS A 130 20.03 -10.95 3.74
CA LYS A 130 18.87 -11.74 4.17
C LYS A 130 19.06 -12.35 5.56
N GLU A 131 20.18 -13.01 5.83
CA GLU A 131 20.43 -13.67 7.11
C GLU A 131 20.50 -12.66 8.28
N GLU A 132 21.16 -11.52 8.08
CA GLU A 132 21.25 -10.47 9.09
C GLU A 132 19.88 -9.86 9.39
N ARG A 133 19.09 -9.61 8.34
CA ARG A 133 17.72 -9.08 8.45
C ARG A 133 16.84 -10.06 9.22
N LEU A 134 16.78 -11.33 8.80
CA LEU A 134 16.00 -12.35 9.51
C LEU A 134 16.39 -12.46 10.99
N ALA A 135 17.69 -12.43 11.31
CA ALA A 135 18.16 -12.47 12.70
C ALA A 135 17.76 -11.23 13.52
N ALA A 136 17.50 -10.09 12.88
CA ALA A 136 17.08 -8.87 13.56
C ALA A 136 15.56 -8.78 13.75
N PHE A 137 14.77 -9.32 12.81
CA PHE A 137 13.31 -9.27 12.86
C PHE A 137 12.66 -10.48 13.55
N MET A 138 13.28 -11.66 13.48
CA MET A 138 12.70 -12.87 14.04
C MET A 138 13.20 -13.15 15.47
N PRO A 139 12.35 -13.66 16.36
CA PRO A 139 10.93 -13.98 16.15
C PRO A 139 9.98 -12.81 16.47
N ASP A 140 10.50 -11.72 17.04
CA ASP A 140 9.69 -10.74 17.77
C ASP A 140 8.74 -9.93 16.89
N TYR A 141 9.06 -9.76 15.61
CA TYR A 141 8.27 -8.95 14.66
C TYR A 141 7.45 -9.80 13.68
N VAL A 142 7.47 -11.13 13.81
CA VAL A 142 6.69 -12.04 12.96
C VAL A 142 5.22 -11.93 13.32
N ILE A 143 4.37 -11.69 12.32
CA ILE A 143 2.92 -11.65 12.51
C ILE A 143 2.42 -13.09 12.66
N THR A 144 2.18 -13.49 13.91
CA THR A 144 1.53 -14.75 14.26
C THR A 144 0.10 -14.51 14.74
N GLU A 145 -0.68 -15.58 14.88
CA GLU A 145 -2.01 -15.53 15.49
C GLU A 145 -1.97 -15.00 16.92
N GLU A 146 -0.95 -15.37 17.70
CA GLU A 146 -0.75 -14.87 19.06
C GLU A 146 -0.41 -13.38 19.08
N LEU A 147 0.38 -12.90 18.11
CA LEU A 147 0.69 -11.47 18.00
C LEU A 147 -0.55 -10.68 17.62
N MET A 148 -1.33 -11.16 16.66
CA MET A 148 -2.62 -10.56 16.27
C MET A 148 -3.61 -10.52 17.45
N ALA A 149 -3.63 -11.55 18.30
CA ALA A 149 -4.47 -11.56 19.50
C ALA A 149 -4.12 -10.48 20.53
N LYS A 150 -2.93 -9.86 20.44
CA LYS A 150 -2.55 -8.71 21.28
C LYS A 150 -3.07 -7.37 20.73
N ALA A 151 -3.43 -7.29 19.45
CA ALA A 151 -3.97 -6.08 18.85
C ALA A 151 -5.37 -5.74 19.42
N ARG A 152 -5.96 -4.61 19.01
CA ARG A 152 -7.32 -4.27 19.48
C ARG A 152 -8.33 -5.35 19.06
N PRO A 153 -9.38 -5.58 19.85
CA PRO A 153 -10.46 -6.49 19.46
C PRO A 153 -11.04 -6.11 18.09
N GLY A 154 -11.09 -7.07 17.18
CA GLY A 154 -11.55 -6.85 15.80
C GLY A 154 -10.50 -6.23 14.88
N ALA A 155 -9.23 -6.21 15.28
CA ALA A 155 -8.15 -5.77 14.39
C ALA A 155 -8.04 -6.68 13.16
N MET A 156 -7.82 -6.07 12.00
CA MET A 156 -7.66 -6.76 10.72
C MET A 156 -6.17 -6.87 10.33
N LEU A 157 -5.83 -7.94 9.60
CA LEU A 157 -4.50 -8.17 9.05
C LEU A 157 -4.50 -7.92 7.53
N LEU A 158 -3.59 -7.06 7.07
CA LEU A 158 -3.28 -6.79 5.67
C LEU A 158 -1.82 -7.20 5.34
N HIS A 159 -1.56 -7.49 4.08
CA HIS A 159 -0.21 -7.81 3.59
C HIS A 159 -0.17 -7.60 2.06
N CYS A 160 0.78 -6.81 1.57
CA CYS A 160 0.86 -6.42 0.15
C CYS A 160 1.08 -7.59 -0.82
N LEU A 161 1.70 -8.67 -0.32
CA LEU A 161 2.09 -9.90 -1.03
C LEU A 161 3.22 -9.68 -2.06
N PRO A 162 3.98 -10.73 -2.41
CA PRO A 162 3.96 -12.09 -1.86
C PRO A 162 4.44 -12.14 -0.39
N ALA A 163 3.94 -13.12 0.36
CA ALA A 163 4.33 -13.39 1.74
C ALA A 163 5.22 -14.64 1.83
N ASN A 164 6.20 -14.63 2.73
CA ASN A 164 7.06 -15.73 3.13
C ASN A 164 6.56 -16.34 4.46
N ASP A 165 5.96 -17.53 4.37
CA ASP A 165 5.49 -18.26 5.54
C ASP A 165 6.64 -18.48 6.55
N LYS A 166 6.39 -18.09 7.81
CA LYS A 166 7.28 -18.18 8.97
C LYS A 166 8.45 -17.20 8.99
N GLU A 167 8.54 -16.28 8.03
CA GLU A 167 9.47 -15.15 8.10
C GLU A 167 8.72 -13.92 8.62
N GLU A 168 8.07 -13.10 7.79
CA GLU A 168 7.33 -11.93 8.30
C GLU A 168 5.92 -12.23 8.81
N VAL A 169 5.30 -13.32 8.34
CA VAL A 169 3.93 -13.70 8.72
C VAL A 169 3.78 -15.22 8.71
N THR A 170 2.97 -15.76 9.62
CA THR A 170 2.60 -17.18 9.59
C THR A 170 1.47 -17.40 8.59
N ARG A 171 1.49 -18.54 7.91
CA ARG A 171 0.35 -18.99 7.09
C ARG A 171 -0.97 -18.98 7.88
N GLY A 172 -0.93 -19.41 9.14
CA GLY A 172 -2.12 -19.46 9.99
C GLY A 172 -2.71 -18.06 10.25
N ALA A 173 -1.88 -17.05 10.47
CA ALA A 173 -2.35 -15.67 10.55
C ALA A 173 -2.92 -15.18 9.21
N LEU A 174 -2.24 -15.47 8.09
CA LEU A 174 -2.65 -15.02 6.77
C LEU A 174 -3.95 -15.70 6.26
N GLU A 175 -4.23 -16.93 6.67
CA GLU A 175 -5.44 -17.70 6.33
C GLU A 175 -6.55 -17.59 7.40
N SER A 176 -6.37 -16.75 8.42
CA SER A 176 -7.32 -16.57 9.51
C SER A 176 -8.55 -15.73 9.12
N GLU A 177 -9.57 -15.71 9.98
CA GLU A 177 -10.80 -14.92 9.78
C GLU A 177 -10.62 -13.41 9.85
N TYR A 178 -9.54 -12.93 10.47
CA TYR A 178 -9.23 -11.49 10.58
C TYR A 178 -8.28 -11.02 9.46
N SER A 179 -7.76 -11.93 8.64
CA SER A 179 -6.94 -11.59 7.49
C SER A 179 -7.82 -11.17 6.32
N VAL A 180 -7.52 -10.00 5.76
CA VAL A 180 -8.19 -9.46 4.58
C VAL A 180 -7.20 -9.26 3.43
N ALA A 181 -6.01 -9.86 3.50
CA ALA A 181 -4.93 -9.71 2.51
C ALA A 181 -5.31 -10.20 1.09
N PHE A 182 -6.24 -11.16 0.98
CA PHE A 182 -6.74 -11.60 -0.33
C PHE A 182 -7.80 -10.67 -0.91
N ASP A 183 -8.65 -10.09 -0.06
CA ASP A 183 -9.59 -9.03 -0.47
C ASP A 183 -8.80 -7.77 -0.88
N GLU A 184 -7.73 -7.44 -0.16
CA GLU A 184 -6.73 -6.41 -0.52
C GLU A 184 -6.12 -6.67 -1.90
N ALA A 185 -5.70 -7.90 -2.16
CA ALA A 185 -5.14 -8.29 -3.45
C ALA A 185 -6.15 -8.16 -4.60
N GLU A 186 -7.41 -8.55 -4.40
CA GLU A 186 -8.49 -8.33 -5.36
C GLU A 186 -8.71 -6.82 -5.60
N ASN A 187 -8.72 -6.04 -4.52
CA ASN A 187 -8.94 -4.60 -4.55
C ASN A 187 -7.84 -3.80 -5.25
N ARG A 188 -6.68 -4.39 -5.56
CA ARG A 188 -5.71 -3.80 -6.49
C ARG A 188 -6.32 -3.54 -7.87
N LEU A 189 -7.14 -4.46 -8.39
CA LEU A 189 -7.86 -4.27 -9.64
C LEU A 189 -8.86 -3.11 -9.51
N THR A 190 -9.66 -3.12 -8.46
CA THR A 190 -10.67 -2.07 -8.18
C THR A 190 -10.04 -0.69 -8.09
N ALA A 191 -8.98 -0.54 -7.30
CA ALA A 191 -8.25 0.70 -7.12
C ALA A 191 -7.64 1.20 -8.44
N GLN A 192 -6.98 0.31 -9.19
CA GLN A 192 -6.35 0.68 -10.46
C GLN A 192 -7.37 1.08 -11.53
N MET A 193 -8.52 0.41 -11.61
CA MET A 193 -9.62 0.83 -12.48
C MET A 193 -10.09 2.26 -12.12
N ALA A 194 -10.27 2.55 -10.84
CA ALA A 194 -10.67 3.88 -10.38
C ALA A 194 -9.64 4.95 -10.75
N ILE A 195 -8.34 4.68 -10.56
CA ILE A 195 -7.24 5.58 -10.95
C ILE A 195 -7.28 5.84 -12.46
N LEU A 196 -7.38 4.79 -13.28
CA LEU A 196 -7.43 4.93 -14.73
C LEU A 196 -8.61 5.78 -15.16
N VAL A 197 -9.82 5.52 -14.67
CA VAL A 197 -11.00 6.33 -14.99
C VAL A 197 -10.79 7.77 -14.54
N TYR A 198 -10.35 8.00 -13.31
CA TYR A 198 -10.16 9.35 -12.77
C TYR A 198 -9.18 10.20 -13.58
N PHE A 199 -8.05 9.63 -14.02
CA PHE A 199 -7.05 10.38 -14.77
C PHE A 199 -7.29 10.42 -16.28
N THR A 200 -8.02 9.47 -16.86
CA THR A 200 -8.20 9.40 -18.33
C THR A 200 -9.57 9.86 -18.82
N HIS A 201 -10.60 9.93 -17.97
CA HIS A 201 -11.97 10.25 -18.44
C HIS A 201 -12.10 11.65 -19.07
N LYS A 202 -11.26 12.62 -18.67
CA LYS A 202 -11.28 13.98 -19.23
C LYS A 202 -10.57 14.06 -20.58
N ASP A 203 -9.66 13.13 -20.85
CA ASP A 203 -8.91 13.02 -22.10
C ASP A 203 -9.62 12.09 -23.11
N ALA A 204 -10.76 11.49 -22.72
CA ALA A 204 -11.62 10.74 -23.61
C ALA A 204 -12.29 11.70 -24.61
N VAL A 205 -11.56 12.04 -25.67
CA VAL A 205 -12.11 12.78 -26.81
C VAL A 205 -13.11 11.86 -27.51
N ILE A 206 -14.40 12.14 -27.36
CA ILE A 206 -15.44 11.46 -28.14
C ILE A 206 -15.24 11.88 -29.61
N PRO A 207 -14.84 10.95 -30.51
CA PRO A 207 -14.56 11.32 -31.88
C PRO A 207 -15.84 11.80 -32.57
N SER A 208 -15.72 12.87 -33.37
CA SER A 208 -16.84 13.35 -34.17
C SER A 208 -17.29 12.27 -35.18
N GLN A 209 -18.56 12.30 -35.59
CA GLN A 209 -19.05 11.41 -36.66
C GLN A 209 -18.21 11.51 -37.95
N ALA A 210 -17.68 12.70 -38.24
CA ALA A 210 -16.78 12.90 -39.38
C ALA A 210 -15.43 12.17 -39.19
N THR A 211 -14.87 12.22 -37.98
CA THR A 211 -13.64 11.50 -37.62
C THR A 211 -13.84 9.99 -37.71
N ILE A 212 -14.94 9.47 -37.15
CA ILE A 212 -15.29 8.04 -37.23
C ILE A 212 -15.37 7.60 -38.69
N LYS A 213 -16.20 8.28 -39.50
CA LYS A 213 -16.37 7.98 -40.92
C LYS A 213 -15.05 8.03 -41.71
N HIS A 214 -14.20 9.02 -41.46
CA HIS A 214 -12.89 9.13 -42.11
C HIS A 214 -12.02 7.89 -41.86
N HIS A 215 -11.95 7.43 -40.61
CA HIS A 215 -11.15 6.26 -40.24
C HIS A 215 -11.76 4.95 -40.74
N GLU A 216 -13.10 4.81 -40.70
CA GLU A 216 -13.81 3.67 -41.29
C GLU A 216 -13.53 3.54 -42.78
N GLU A 217 -13.69 4.61 -43.56
CA GLU A 217 -13.41 4.61 -45.00
C GLU A 217 -11.95 4.26 -45.30
N LYS A 218 -11.01 4.76 -44.50
CA LYS A 218 -9.58 4.45 -44.64
C LYS A 218 -9.29 2.98 -44.39
N ILE A 219 -9.88 2.39 -43.34
CA ILE A 219 -9.75 0.96 -43.03
C ILE A 219 -10.39 0.12 -44.14
N SER A 220 -11.63 0.42 -44.54
CA SER A 220 -12.32 -0.33 -45.60
C SER A 220 -11.55 -0.32 -46.91
N ARG A 221 -10.98 0.84 -47.29
CA ARG A 221 -10.17 0.96 -48.52
C ARG A 221 -8.90 0.10 -48.44
N PHE A 222 -8.21 0.09 -47.31
CA PHE A 222 -7.03 -0.77 -47.12
C PHE A 222 -7.39 -2.25 -47.18
N LEU A 223 -8.48 -2.66 -46.53
CA LEU A 223 -8.93 -4.06 -46.56
C LEU A 223 -9.32 -4.54 -47.95
N GLN A 224 -9.78 -3.65 -48.85
CA GLN A 224 -10.04 -3.98 -50.26
C GLN A 224 -8.76 -4.19 -51.10
N THR A 225 -7.58 -3.86 -50.55
CA THR A 225 -6.28 -4.09 -51.23
C THR A 225 -5.58 -5.37 -50.80
N LEU A 226 -6.12 -6.08 -49.79
CA LEU A 226 -5.69 -7.41 -49.36
C LEU A 226 -6.42 -8.49 -50.17
#